data_AF-A0A2V8UMT5-F1
#
_entry.id   AF-A0A2V8UMT5-F1
#
_cell.length_a   1.000
_cell.length_b   1.000
_cell.length_c   1.000
_cell.angle_alpha   90.00
_cell.angle_beta   90.00
_cell.angle_gamma   90.00
#
_symmetry.space_group_name_H-M   'P 1'
#
loop_
_entity.id
_entity.type
_entity.pdbx_description
1 polymer ?
#
loop_
_entity_poly.entity_id
_entity_poly.type
_entity_poly.pdbx_seq_one_letter_code
_entity_poly.pdbx_strand_id
1 'polypeptide(L)'
;AQDVVRHCGLLTSNRARMCYDEYLGWPIASGPVEGACKNLIKDRMERSGMRWTEKMAEAIVQLRAIYLSGDFNRYWCFHIAKDQERLHPDDHWSVVKK
;
A
#
# COMPACT_ATOMS: atom_id res chain seq x y z
N ALA A 1 -36.26 0.96 -7.94
CA ALA A 1 -36.61 2.37 -7.71
C ALA A 1 -35.75 3.02 -6.61
N GLN A 2 -35.60 2.41 -5.43
CA GLN A 2 -34.77 2.92 -4.33
C GLN A 2 -33.29 3.08 -4.69
N ASP A 3 -32.69 2.17 -5.47
CA ASP A 3 -31.29 2.28 -5.87
C ASP A 3 -31.02 3.51 -6.74
N VAL A 4 -31.90 3.82 -7.70
CA VAL A 4 -31.74 4.99 -8.58
C VAL A 4 -31.79 6.28 -7.76
N VAL A 5 -32.71 6.38 -6.80
CA VAL A 5 -32.81 7.55 -5.89
C VAL A 5 -31.55 7.71 -5.06
N ARG A 6 -30.99 6.60 -4.53
CA ARG A 6 -29.74 6.61 -3.77
C ARG A 6 -28.54 7.10 -4.60
N HIS A 7 -28.42 6.62 -5.84
CA HIS A 7 -27.34 7.04 -6.74
C HIS A 7 -27.49 8.51 -7.15
N CYS A 8 -28.69 8.96 -7.50
CA CYS A 8 -28.95 10.37 -7.79
C CYS A 8 -28.64 11.28 -6.59
N GLY A 9 -28.96 10.85 -5.37
CA GLY A 9 -28.61 11.55 -4.14
C GLY A 9 -27.09 11.66 -3.95
N LEU A 10 -26.35 10.58 -4.16
CA LEU A 10 -24.89 10.56 -4.09
C LEU A 10 -24.25 11.55 -5.08
N LEU A 11 -24.72 11.53 -6.34
CA LEU A 11 -24.20 12.41 -7.39
C LEU A 11 -24.47 13.88 -7.07
N THR A 12 -25.67 14.19 -6.58
CA THR A 12 -26.06 15.56 -6.24
C THR A 12 -25.23 16.10 -5.08
N SER A 13 -25.05 15.31 -4.02
CA SER A 13 -24.25 15.69 -2.84
C SER A 13 -22.76 15.84 -3.14
N ASN A 14 -22.24 15.12 -4.14
CA ASN A 14 -20.83 15.18 -4.54
C ASN A 14 -20.57 16.08 -5.75
N ARG A 15 -21.56 16.85 -6.24
CA ARG A 15 -21.43 17.71 -7.43
C ARG A 15 -20.22 18.64 -7.37
N ALA A 16 -19.93 19.20 -6.19
CA ALA A 16 -18.77 20.09 -5.98
C ALA A 16 -17.41 19.39 -6.16
N ARG A 17 -17.36 18.05 -6.19
CA ARG A 17 -16.15 17.25 -6.41
C ARG A 17 -16.05 16.69 -7.84
N MET A 18 -16.98 17.08 -8.72
CA MET A 18 -17.09 16.55 -10.08
C MET A 18 -16.61 17.53 -11.16
N CYS A 19 -15.73 18.48 -10.80
CA CYS A 19 -15.05 19.38 -11.75
C CYS A 19 -13.96 18.62 -12.52
N TYR A 20 -14.34 17.60 -13.27
CA TYR A 20 -13.41 16.74 -14.00
C TYR A 20 -12.61 17.48 -15.08
N ASP A 21 -13.15 18.59 -15.58
CA ASP A 21 -12.50 19.53 -16.48
C ASP A 21 -11.30 20.22 -15.83
N GLU A 22 -11.41 20.59 -14.55
CA GLU A 22 -10.31 21.19 -13.78
C GLU A 22 -9.25 20.15 -13.37
N TYR A 23 -9.68 18.90 -13.15
CA TYR A 23 -8.81 17.82 -12.67
C TYR A 23 -8.16 17.01 -13.80
N LEU A 24 -8.23 17.49 -15.04
CA LEU A 24 -7.58 16.83 -16.17
C LEU A 24 -6.07 16.74 -15.95
N GLY A 25 -5.53 15.52 -15.96
CA GLY A 25 -4.11 15.24 -15.69
C GLY A 25 -3.78 14.85 -14.24
N TRP A 26 -4.75 14.89 -13.33
CA TRP A 26 -4.58 14.36 -11.97
C TRP A 26 -4.78 12.83 -11.97
N PRO A 27 -4.16 12.09 -11.03
CA PRO A 27 -4.33 10.64 -10.89
C PRO A 27 -5.69 10.29 -10.24
N ILE A 28 -6.78 10.85 -10.77
CA ILE A 28 -8.16 10.65 -10.32
C ILE A 28 -8.94 9.68 -11.22
N ALA A 29 -8.34 9.24 -12.32
CA ALA A 29 -8.91 8.23 -13.19
C ALA A 29 -8.99 6.89 -12.45
N SER A 30 -10.13 6.20 -12.57
CA SER A 30 -10.32 4.92 -11.89
C SER A 30 -9.41 3.82 -12.44
N GLY A 31 -9.06 3.86 -13.73
CA GLY A 31 -8.24 2.82 -14.39
C GLY A 31 -6.90 2.54 -13.70
N PRO A 32 -6.02 3.53 -13.51
CA PRO A 32 -4.76 3.34 -12.77
C PRO A 32 -4.97 2.85 -11.33
N VAL A 33 -6.00 3.35 -10.64
CA VAL A 33 -6.32 2.95 -9.26
C VAL A 33 -6.80 1.49 -9.19
N GLU A 34 -7.72 1.10 -10.06
CA GLU A 34 -8.22 -0.27 -10.18
C GLU A 34 -7.10 -1.23 -10.61
N GLY A 35 -6.24 -0.81 -11.54
CA GLY A 35 -5.07 -1.55 -11.96
C GLY A 35 -4.10 -1.81 -10.81
N ALA A 36 -3.83 -0.78 -10.00
CA ALA A 36 -3.03 -0.91 -8.79
C ALA A 36 -3.67 -1.89 -7.78
N CYS A 37 -4.96 -1.74 -7.47
CA CYS A 37 -5.66 -2.66 -6.56
C CYS A 37 -5.60 -4.11 -7.05
N LYS A 38 -5.76 -4.33 -8.36
CA LYS A 38 -5.69 -5.67 -8.97
C LYS A 38 -4.28 -6.27 -8.86
N ASN A 39 -3.25 -5.55 -9.27
CA ASN A 39 -1.88 -6.06 -9.29
C ASN A 39 -1.23 -6.14 -7.89
N LEU A 40 -1.40 -5.07 -7.09
CA LEU A 40 -0.77 -4.97 -5.78
C LEU A 40 -1.41 -5.94 -4.77
N ILE A 41 -2.74 -5.89 -4.67
CA ILE A 41 -3.51 -6.59 -3.62
C ILE A 41 -4.03 -7.92 -4.17
N LYS A 42 -4.88 -7.90 -5.19
CA LYS A 42 -5.65 -9.07 -5.63
C LYS A 42 -4.76 -10.26 -6.02
N ASP A 43 -3.73 -9.99 -6.82
CA ASP A 43 -2.81 -11.03 -7.32
C ASP A 43 -2.08 -11.81 -6.22
N ARG A 44 -1.90 -11.21 -5.04
CA ARG A 44 -1.25 -11.88 -3.90
C ARG A 44 -2.21 -12.38 -2.86
N MET A 45 -3.26 -11.63 -2.57
CA MET A 45 -4.06 -11.83 -1.37
C MET A 45 -5.22 -12.81 -1.59
N GLU A 46 -5.72 -12.95 -2.83
CA GLU A 46 -6.90 -13.77 -3.17
C GLU A 46 -6.56 -15.15 -3.78
N ARG A 47 -5.31 -15.60 -3.68
CA ARG A 47 -4.97 -16.94 -4.18
C ARG A 47 -5.48 -18.02 -3.23
N SER A 48 -5.84 -19.17 -3.80
CA SER A 48 -6.37 -20.32 -3.05
C SER A 48 -5.42 -20.76 -1.93
N GLY A 49 -5.99 -21.12 -0.78
CA GLY A 49 -5.27 -21.63 0.39
C GLY A 49 -4.58 -20.56 1.24
N MET A 50 -4.70 -19.29 0.90
CA MET A 50 -4.06 -18.22 1.68
C MET A 50 -4.92 -17.80 2.86
N ARG A 51 -4.26 -17.63 4.01
CA ARG A 51 -4.85 -17.05 5.21
C ARG A 51 -3.97 -15.93 5.68
N TRP A 52 -4.59 -14.78 5.92
CA TRP A 52 -3.90 -13.56 6.29
C TRP A 52 -4.50 -13.02 7.57
N THR A 53 -3.63 -12.60 8.49
CA THR A 53 -4.00 -11.61 9.49
C THR A 53 -3.78 -10.22 8.89
N GLU A 54 -4.50 -9.22 9.38
CA GLU A 54 -4.37 -7.83 8.91
C GLU A 54 -2.91 -7.35 8.94
N LYS A 55 -2.22 -7.61 10.06
CA LYS A 55 -0.79 -7.28 10.21
C LYS A 55 0.11 -7.94 9.15
N MET A 56 -0.14 -9.20 8.83
CA MET A 56 0.66 -9.93 7.83
C MET A 56 0.33 -9.46 6.42
N ALA A 57 -0.95 -9.20 6.15
CA ALA A 57 -1.42 -8.65 4.89
C ALA A 57 -0.76 -7.30 4.59
N GLU A 58 -0.80 -6.39 5.57
CA GLU A 58 -0.20 -5.06 5.45
C GLU A 58 1.31 -5.14 5.15
N ALA A 59 2.06 -5.94 5.92
CA ALA A 59 3.50 -6.08 5.73
C ALA A 59 3.85 -6.59 4.32
N ILE A 60 3.11 -7.58 3.81
CA ILE A 60 3.33 -8.11 2.45
C ILE A 60 2.91 -7.11 1.37
N VAL A 61 1.82 -6.38 1.56
CA VAL A 61 1.38 -5.35 0.61
C VAL A 61 2.39 -4.21 0.54
N GLN A 62 2.92 -3.75 1.66
CA GLN A 62 3.98 -2.72 1.69
C GLN A 62 5.24 -3.18 0.96
N LEU A 63 5.71 -4.40 1.21
CA LEU A 63 6.87 -4.96 0.52
C LEU A 63 6.64 -5.06 -1.00
N ARG A 64 5.44 -5.51 -1.41
CA ARG A 64 5.06 -5.56 -2.83
C ARG A 64 4.95 -4.19 -3.46
N ALA A 65 4.46 -3.18 -2.75
CA ALA A 65 4.36 -1.81 -3.25
C ALA A 65 5.74 -1.26 -3.61
N ILE A 66 6.72 -1.45 -2.72
CA ILE A 66 8.12 -1.07 -2.93
C ILE A 66 8.73 -1.85 -4.11
N TYR A 67 8.39 -3.13 -4.25
CA TYR A 67 8.88 -3.94 -5.36
C TYR A 67 8.31 -3.47 -6.71
N LEU A 68 7.00 -3.23 -6.78
CA LEU A 68 6.32 -2.80 -8.00
C LEU A 68 6.66 -1.35 -8.40
N SER A 69 7.02 -0.50 -7.43
CA SER A 69 7.51 0.86 -7.71
C SER A 69 8.95 0.89 -8.24
N GLY A 70 9.69 -0.23 -8.13
CA GLY A 70 11.11 -0.32 -8.50
C GLY A 70 12.08 0.18 -7.42
N ASP A 71 11.57 0.56 -6.24
CA ASP A 71 12.38 1.12 -5.14
C ASP A 71 13.00 0.05 -4.23
N PHE A 72 12.81 -1.24 -4.56
CA PHE A 72 13.25 -2.35 -3.73
C PHE A 72 14.72 -2.28 -3.33
N ASN A 73 15.63 -2.04 -4.27
CA ASN A 73 17.06 -1.99 -3.97
C ASN A 73 17.41 -0.87 -2.98
N ARG A 74 16.81 0.31 -3.17
CA ARG A 74 17.01 1.46 -2.28
C ARG A 74 16.47 1.17 -0.88
N TYR A 75 15.26 0.62 -0.81
CA TYR A 75 14.65 0.23 0.45
C TYR A 75 15.46 -0.86 1.16
N TRP A 76 15.96 -1.86 0.44
CA TRP A 76 16.70 -2.98 1.03
C TRP A 76 17.99 -2.52 1.71
N CYS A 77 18.76 -1.62 1.07
CA CYS A 77 19.93 -1.02 1.69
C CYS A 77 19.57 -0.23 2.96
N PHE A 78 18.51 0.56 2.92
CA PHE A 78 18.01 1.29 4.09
C PHE A 78 17.57 0.35 5.22
N HIS A 79 16.83 -0.70 4.88
CA HIS A 79 16.31 -1.68 5.83
C HIS A 79 17.45 -2.41 6.55
N ILE A 80 18.48 -2.86 5.82
CA ILE A 80 19.67 -3.47 6.42
C ILE A 80 20.34 -2.52 7.40
N ALA A 81 20.61 -1.27 6.99
CA ALA A 81 21.27 -0.30 7.85
C ALA A 81 20.50 -0.07 9.15
N LYS A 82 19.17 0.07 9.06
CA LYS A 82 18.31 0.24 10.24
C LYS A 82 18.21 -1.00 11.12
N ASP A 83 18.20 -2.19 10.51
CA ASP A 83 18.21 -3.44 11.27
C ASP A 83 19.54 -3.63 12.01
N GLN A 84 20.67 -3.23 11.41
CA GLN A 84 21.98 -3.22 12.08
C GLN A 84 21.99 -2.30 13.31
N GLU A 85 21.51 -1.06 13.17
CA GLU A 85 21.36 -0.12 14.30
C GLU A 85 20.48 -0.69 15.42
N ARG A 86 19.39 -1.39 15.07
CA ARG A 86 18.47 -1.98 16.06
C ARG A 86 19.06 -3.18 16.79
N LEU A 87 19.77 -4.06 16.07
CA LEU A 87 20.33 -5.29 16.63
C LEU A 87 21.64 -5.05 17.39
N HIS A 88 22.38 -4.02 17.00
CA HIS A 88 23.69 -3.68 17.56
C HIS A 88 23.69 -2.23 18.04
N PRO A 89 22.92 -1.90 19.10
CA PRO A 89 23.02 -0.60 19.73
C PRO A 89 24.44 -0.37 20.26
N ASP A 90 24.92 0.87 20.21
CA ASP A 90 26.29 1.25 20.57
C ASP A 90 26.64 0.91 22.03
N ASP A 91 25.63 0.79 22.90
CA ASP A 91 25.78 0.44 24.30
C ASP A 91 25.61 -1.07 24.54
N HIS A 92 26.59 -1.63 25.26
CA HIS A 92 26.65 -3.00 25.78
C HIS A 92 27.05 -4.09 24.76
N TRP A 93 28.34 -4.09 24.40
CA TRP A 93 29.06 -5.34 24.15
C TRP A 93 29.96 -5.62 25.35
N SER A 94 29.51 -6.50 26.26
CA SER A 94 30.37 -7.01 27.32
C SER A 94 31.11 -8.26 26.84
N VAL A 95 32.44 -8.20 26.89
CA VAL A 95 33.28 -9.38 26.59
C VAL A 95 33.07 -10.39 27.71
N VAL A 96 32.34 -11.47 27.43
CA VAL A 96 32.24 -12.61 28.35
C VAL A 96 33.59 -13.32 28.35
N LYS A 97 34.39 -13.13 29.41
CA LYS A 97 35.60 -13.93 29.61
C LYS A 97 35.21 -15.38 29.86
N LYS A 98 35.76 -16.30 29.06
CA LYS A 98 35.68 -17.75 29.28
C LYS A 98 36.43 -18.16 30.55
#